data_AF-A0A521G6P8-F1
#
_entry.id   AF-A0A521G6P8-F1
#
_cell.length_a   1.000
_cell.length_b   1.000
_cell.length_c   1.000
_cell.angle_alpha   90.00
_cell.angle_beta   90.00
_cell.angle_gamma   90.00
#
_symmetry.space_group_name_H-M   'P 1'
#
loop_
_entity.id
_entity.type
_entity.pdbx_description
1 polymer ?
#
loop_
_entity_poly.entity_id
_entity_poly.type
_entity_poly.pdbx_seq_one_letter_code
_entity_poly.pdbx_strand_id
1 'polypeptide(L)'
;MKRQQRAFAGFYKRYAPRVWGLILLANLPTPQSELILISTLSKAWLHPDRIQSLNRQGLGWLLSLAYAEGLPTKTLHRVLNNPWNDPNGLFL
;
A
#
# COMPACT_ATOMS: atom_id res chain seq x y z
N MET A 1 -14.81 -11.87 -19.94
CA MET A 1 -13.40 -11.56 -19.56
C MET A 1 -13.00 -10.09 -19.69
N LYS A 2 -13.23 -9.39 -20.82
CA LYS A 2 -12.74 -7.99 -21.04
C LYS A 2 -13.16 -6.94 -20.00
N ARG A 3 -14.31 -7.08 -19.33
CA ARG A 3 -14.80 -6.12 -18.31
C ARG A 3 -14.04 -6.21 -16.98
N GLN A 4 -13.74 -7.43 -16.52
CA GLN A 4 -13.02 -7.63 -15.25
C GLN A 4 -11.56 -7.16 -15.35
N GLN A 5 -10.89 -7.39 -16.49
CA GLN A 5 -9.54 -6.89 -16.71
C GLN A 5 -9.47 -5.36 -16.70
N ARG A 6 -10.44 -4.67 -17.31
CA ARG A 6 -10.51 -3.19 -17.27
C ARG A 6 -10.78 -2.66 -15.86
N ALA A 7 -11.65 -3.33 -15.11
CA ALA A 7 -11.93 -2.99 -13.72
C ALA A 7 -10.68 -3.17 -12.84
N PHE A 8 -9.95 -4.28 -13.02
CA PHE A 8 -8.68 -4.52 -12.34
C PHE A 8 -7.62 -3.47 -12.70
N ALA A 9 -7.47 -3.14 -13.99
CA ALA A 9 -6.53 -2.11 -14.43
C ALA A 9 -6.83 -0.74 -13.81
N GLY A 10 -8.11 -0.37 -13.72
CA GLY A 10 -8.55 0.85 -13.03
C GLY A 10 -8.25 0.82 -11.53
N PHE A 11 -8.54 -0.30 -10.87
CA PHE A 11 -8.19 -0.53 -9.46
C PHE A 11 -6.69 -0.40 -9.23
N TYR A 12 -5.88 -1.15 -9.99
CA TYR A 12 -4.43 -1.16 -9.87
C TYR A 12 -3.85 0.25 -10.09
N LYS A 13 -4.27 0.95 -11.16
CA LYS A 13 -3.82 2.32 -11.46
C LYS A 13 -4.15 3.30 -10.34
N ARG A 14 -5.29 3.13 -9.65
CA ARG A 14 -5.72 4.03 -8.58
C ARG A 14 -5.00 3.79 -7.26
N TYR A 15 -4.77 2.53 -6.89
CA TYR A 15 -4.32 2.17 -5.54
C TYR A 15 -2.86 1.74 -5.45
N ALA A 16 -2.30 1.11 -6.50
CA ALA A 16 -0.93 0.61 -6.45
C ALA A 16 0.11 1.71 -6.15
N PRO A 17 0.09 2.91 -6.78
CA PRO A 17 1.07 3.96 -6.48
C PRO A 17 0.99 4.46 -5.04
N ARG A 18 -0.22 4.48 -4.46
CA ARG A 18 -0.44 4.97 -3.08
C ARG A 18 0.06 3.97 -2.05
N VAL A 19 -0.26 2.68 -2.25
CA VAL A 19 0.22 1.61 -1.38
C VAL A 19 1.72 1.47 -1.51
N TRP A 20 2.26 1.55 -2.73
CA TRP A 20 3.70 1.50 -2.98
C TRP A 20 4.45 2.62 -2.26
N GLY A 21 3.99 3.87 -2.37
CA GLY A 21 4.59 4.98 -1.66
C GLY A 21 4.70 4.73 -0.16
N LEU A 22 3.66 4.19 0.47
CA LEU A 22 3.66 3.86 1.90
C LEU A 22 4.60 2.70 2.25
N ILE A 23 4.67 1.68 1.38
CA ILE A 23 5.59 0.56 1.58
C ILE A 23 7.05 1.04 1.51
N LEU A 24 7.37 1.94 0.57
CA LEU A 24 8.72 2.51 0.46
C LEU A 24 9.13 3.26 1.74
N LEU A 25 8.19 3.93 2.42
CA LEU A 25 8.47 4.60 3.69
C LEU A 25 8.86 3.63 4.82
N ALA A 26 8.57 2.33 4.67
CA ALA A 26 8.98 1.33 5.64
C ALA A 26 10.45 0.91 5.51
N ASN A 27 11.16 1.37 4.46
CA ASN A 27 12.57 1.09 4.20
C ASN A 27 12.90 -0.42 4.26
N LEU A 28 12.03 -1.24 3.65
CA LEU A 28 12.24 -2.68 3.52
C LEU A 28 13.03 -3.00 2.25
N PRO A 29 13.72 -4.16 2.19
CA PRO A 29 14.32 -4.64 0.94
C PRO A 29 13.29 -4.69 -0.19
N THR A 30 13.68 -4.27 -1.40
CA THR A 30 12.78 -4.21 -2.58
C THR A 30 11.97 -5.49 -2.80
N PRO A 31 12.55 -6.71 -2.73
CA PRO A 31 11.77 -7.94 -2.93
C PRO A 31 10.66 -8.13 -1.90
N GLN A 32 10.90 -7.73 -0.65
CA GLN A 32 9.91 -7.80 0.42
C GLN A 32 8.81 -6.76 0.22
N SER A 33 9.18 -5.55 -0.17
CA SER A 33 8.25 -4.47 -0.50
C SER A 33 7.31 -4.86 -1.65
N GLU A 34 7.84 -5.45 -2.72
CA GLU A 34 7.06 -5.94 -3.86
C GLU A 34 6.09 -7.06 -3.45
N LEU A 35 6.55 -8.00 -2.63
CA LEU A 35 5.71 -9.08 -2.12
C LEU A 35 4.53 -8.54 -1.31
N ILE A 36 4.77 -7.58 -0.41
CA ILE A 36 3.72 -6.94 0.38
C ILE A 36 2.72 -6.23 -0.55
N LEU A 37 3.20 -5.49 -1.56
CA LEU A 37 2.34 -4.79 -2.52
C LEU A 37 1.44 -5.78 -3.27
N ILE A 38 2.02 -6.84 -3.84
CA ILE A 38 1.32 -7.84 -4.64
C ILE A 38 0.27 -8.55 -3.78
N SER A 39 0.64 -9.01 -2.59
CA SER A 39 -0.28 -9.70 -1.67
C SER A 39 -1.42 -8.79 -1.22
N THR A 40 -1.12 -7.54 -0.89
CA THR A 40 -2.11 -6.53 -0.48
C THR A 40 -3.13 -6.28 -1.58
N LEU A 41 -2.67 -5.99 -2.80
CA LEU A 41 -3.56 -5.68 -3.93
C LEU A 41 -4.36 -6.90 -4.38
N SER A 42 -3.77 -8.10 -4.32
CA SER A 42 -4.47 -9.35 -4.64
C SER A 42 -5.60 -9.63 -3.64
N LYS A 43 -5.34 -9.52 -2.34
CA LYS A 43 -6.35 -9.70 -1.30
C LYS A 43 -7.44 -8.63 -1.37
N ALA A 44 -7.05 -7.39 -1.66
CA ALA A 44 -8.01 -6.30 -1.84
C ALA A 44 -8.94 -6.56 -3.03
N TRP A 45 -8.40 -7.02 -4.16
CA TRP A 45 -9.17 -7.32 -5.37
C TRP A 45 -10.20 -8.45 -5.17
N LEU A 46 -9.92 -9.41 -4.27
CA LEU A 46 -10.87 -10.47 -3.92
C LEU A 46 -12.11 -9.95 -3.16
N HIS A 47 -12.07 -8.73 -2.62
CA HIS A 47 -13.19 -8.11 -1.89
C HIS A 47 -13.58 -6.75 -2.49
N PRO A 48 -14.07 -6.74 -3.75
CA PRO A 48 -14.38 -5.50 -4.47
C PRO A 48 -15.52 -4.70 -3.85
N ASP A 49 -16.43 -5.35 -3.12
CA ASP A 49 -17.56 -4.69 -2.45
C ASP A 49 -17.09 -3.76 -1.33
N ARG A 50 -16.00 -4.14 -0.64
CA ARG A 50 -15.36 -3.24 0.33
C ARG A 50 -14.78 -2.03 -0.40
N ILE A 51 -14.08 -2.22 -1.51
CA ILE A 51 -13.44 -1.13 -2.30
C ILE A 51 -14.45 -0.11 -2.85
N GLN A 52 -15.66 -0.53 -3.23
CA GLN A 52 -16.68 0.40 -3.73
C GLN A 52 -17.26 1.32 -2.65
N SER A 53 -17.32 0.85 -1.39
CA SER A 53 -17.75 1.69 -0.25
C SER A 53 -16.70 2.73 0.18
N LEU A 54 -15.50 2.68 -0.39
CA LEU A 54 -14.27 3.20 0.19
C LEU A 54 -13.81 4.54 -0.42
N ASN A 55 -14.72 5.48 -0.69
CA ASN A 55 -14.38 6.81 -1.24
C ASN A 55 -13.55 7.70 -0.28
N ARG A 56 -13.44 7.36 1.02
CA ARG A 56 -12.51 8.00 1.98
C ARG A 56 -11.73 7.03 2.87
N GLN A 57 -12.30 5.88 3.24
CA GLN A 57 -11.64 4.90 4.13
C GLN A 57 -10.77 3.88 3.37
N GLY A 58 -10.73 3.94 2.03
CA GLY A 58 -10.14 2.89 1.18
C GLY A 58 -8.68 2.61 1.38
N LEU A 59 -7.94 3.68 1.58
CA LEU A 59 -6.52 3.62 1.82
C LEU A 59 -6.22 3.04 3.21
N GLY A 60 -7.04 3.33 4.22
CA GLY A 60 -6.89 2.78 5.57
C GLY A 60 -7.09 1.26 5.61
N TRP A 61 -8.06 0.74 4.86
CA TRP A 61 -8.24 -0.71 4.73
C TRP A 61 -7.10 -1.38 3.96
N LEU A 62 -6.62 -0.77 2.87
CA LEU A 62 -5.43 -1.27 2.15
C LEU A 62 -4.18 -1.28 3.04
N LEU A 63 -4.02 -0.26 3.88
CA LEU A 63 -2.96 -0.22 4.91
C LEU A 63 -3.12 -1.35 5.93
N SER A 64 -4.35 -1.62 6.39
CA SER A 64 -4.59 -2.73 7.32
C SER A 64 -4.23 -4.09 6.71
N LEU A 65 -4.47 -4.26 5.41
CA LEU A 65 -4.03 -5.44 4.66
C LEU A 65 -2.51 -5.49 4.56
N ALA A 66 -1.86 -4.39 4.19
CA ALA A 66 -0.41 -4.34 4.10
C ALA A 66 0.28 -4.65 5.45
N TYR A 67 -0.30 -4.18 6.57
CA TYR A 67 0.17 -4.53 7.91
C TYR A 67 0.03 -6.03 8.20
N ALA A 68 -1.07 -6.65 7.77
CA ALA A 68 -1.25 -8.10 7.88
C ALA A 68 -0.24 -8.89 7.00
N GLU A 69 0.24 -8.31 5.90
CA GLU A 69 1.29 -8.90 5.05
C GLU A 69 2.72 -8.65 5.58
N GLY A 70 2.88 -7.97 6.71
CA GLY A 70 4.18 -7.74 7.34
C GLY A 70 4.77 -6.35 7.16
N LEU A 71 3.98 -5.37 6.70
CA LEU A 71 4.42 -3.98 6.72
C LEU A 71 4.60 -3.50 8.18
N PRO A 72 5.74 -2.91 8.57
CA PRO A 72 5.95 -2.46 9.93
C PRO A 72 5.16 -1.18 10.23
N THR A 73 4.28 -1.25 11.24
CA THR A 73 3.46 -0.12 11.73
C THR A 73 4.27 1.00 12.36
N LYS A 74 5.37 0.65 13.03
CA LYS A 74 6.24 1.60 13.76
C LYS A 74 6.97 2.56 12.83
N THR A 75 7.38 2.10 11.66
CA THR A 75 8.15 2.90 10.69
C THR A 75 7.26 3.95 10.03
N LEU A 76 6.04 3.57 9.65
CA LEU A 76 5.05 4.51 9.11
C LEU A 76 4.64 5.58 10.12
N HIS A 77 4.47 5.22 11.40
CA HIS A 77 4.17 6.19 12.44
C HIS A 77 5.29 7.24 12.62
N ARG A 78 6.56 6.85 12.42
CA ARG A 78 7.69 7.78 12.49
C ARG A 78 7.71 8.75 11.31
N VAL A 79 7.48 8.26 10.09
CA VAL A 79 7.49 9.09 8.87
C VAL A 79 6.28 10.02 8.81
N LEU A 80 5.08 9.53 9.17
CA LEU A 80 3.86 10.33 9.12
C LEU A 80 3.80 11.40 10.20
N ASN A 81 4.43 11.19 11.36
CA ASN A 81 4.45 12.18 12.45
C ASN A 81 5.72 13.03 12.48
N ASN A 82 6.75 12.69 11.70
CA ASN A 82 8.01 13.43 11.70
C ASN A 82 8.67 13.40 10.31
N PRO A 83 8.11 14.13 9.33
CA PRO A 83 8.60 14.11 7.94
C PRO A 83 10.03 14.65 7.78
N TRP A 84 10.61 15.23 8.83
CA TRP A 84 11.93 15.87 8.83
C TRP A 84 12.97 15.18 9.72
N ASN A 85 12.63 14.10 10.42
CA ASN A 85 13.53 13.49 11.39
C ASN A 85 14.03 12.12 10.91
N ASP A 86 14.90 12.16 9.90
CA ASP A 86 15.78 11.05 9.58
C ASP A 86 17.18 11.33 10.18
N PRO A 87 17.62 10.58 11.21
CA PRO A 87 18.99 10.71 11.73
C PRO A 87 20.05 10.17 10.78
N ASN A 88 19.67 9.48 9.69
CA ASN A 88 20.58 8.88 8.72
C ASN A 88 20.33 9.42 7.31
N GLY A 89 20.28 10.75 7.16
CA GLY A 89 20.20 11.43 5.87
C GLY A 89 21.14 10.82 4.83
N LEU A 90 20.61 9.91 4.02
CA LEU A 90 21.22 9.33 2.84
C LEU A 90 20.18 9.37 1.73
N PHE A 91 19.83 10.60 1.35
CA PHE A 91 19.49 10.90 -0.03
C PHE A 91 20.82 11.17 -0.75
N LEU A 92 21.33 10.15 -1.43
CA LEU A 92 22.11 10.28 -2.65
C LEU A 92 21.23 9.78 -3.80
#